data_AF-A0A7S3T8M3-F1
#
_entry.id   AF-A0A7S3T8M3-F1
#
_cell.length_a   1.000
_cell.length_b   1.000
_cell.length_c   1.000
_cell.angle_alpha   90.00
_cell.angle_beta   90.00
_cell.angle_gamma   90.00
#
_symmetry.space_group_name_H-M   'P 1'
#
loop_
_entity.id
_entity.type
_entity.pdbx_description
1 polymer ?
#
loop_
_entity_poly.entity_id
_entity_poly.type
_entity_poly.pdbx_seq_one_letter_code
_entity_poly.pdbx_strand_id
1 'polypeptide(L)'
;FVARKSVPGALTATWVNTEEFIAAWETVILQDRYTFHDFVVKADPDAVLVPDRLKAHLQSRNDNNPVYLKNCQAGPRGLTLFGSLEVVSRTGVDTYKANKERCKTQVDHAVMGEDMWLERCMQMIGVQGVEDWNLMADGYCPSANNIATCTDQSRVSFHPFKLPDAWLKCWMEAHKTDQ
;
A
#
# COMPACT_ATOMS: atom_id res chain seq x y z
N PHE A 1 5.37 12.97 19.22
CA PHE A 1 4.42 11.92 18.85
C PHE A 1 3.64 11.52 20.09
N VAL A 2 2.39 11.95 20.19
CA VAL A 2 1.50 11.53 21.29
C VAL A 2 0.73 10.33 20.78
N ALA A 3 1.01 9.14 21.32
CA ALA A 3 0.24 7.95 21.05
C ALA A 3 -1.23 8.20 21.41
N ARG A 4 -2.12 8.27 20.41
CA ARG A 4 -3.56 8.41 20.66
C ARG A 4 -4.12 7.08 21.16
N LYS A 5 -4.92 7.15 22.23
CA LYS A 5 -5.58 6.00 22.85
C LYS A 5 -6.51 5.33 21.84
N SER A 6 -6.55 4.00 21.86
CA SER A 6 -7.52 3.18 21.13
C SER A 6 -8.94 3.75 21.31
N VAL A 7 -9.65 4.00 20.22
CA VAL A 7 -11.03 4.49 20.26
C VAL A 7 -11.95 3.30 20.58
N PRO A 8 -12.66 3.30 21.73
CA PRO A 8 -13.66 2.26 22.01
C PRO A 8 -14.76 2.30 20.95
N GLY A 9 -14.93 1.21 20.20
CA GLY A 9 -15.85 1.14 19.06
C GLY A 9 -15.20 1.29 17.68
N ALA A 10 -13.88 1.52 17.60
CA ALA A 10 -13.14 1.28 16.37
C ALA A 10 -13.27 -0.20 15.99
N LEU A 11 -13.51 -0.47 14.71
CA LEU A 11 -13.77 -1.83 14.20
C LEU A 11 -12.57 -2.79 14.32
N THR A 12 -11.43 -2.29 14.79
CA THR A 12 -10.27 -3.05 15.29
C THR A 12 -9.55 -2.21 16.34
N ALA A 13 -8.96 -2.84 17.36
CA ALA A 13 -8.00 -2.22 18.29
C ALA A 13 -6.66 -1.92 17.59
N THR A 14 -6.73 -1.29 16.42
CA THR A 14 -5.60 -0.84 15.60
C THR A 14 -5.47 0.65 15.77
N TRP A 15 -4.23 1.12 15.79
CA TRP A 15 -3.91 2.53 15.70
C TRP A 15 -4.66 3.14 14.51
N VAL A 16 -5.52 4.12 14.77
CA VAL A 16 -6.13 4.92 13.70
C VAL A 16 -5.08 5.97 13.34
N ASN A 17 -4.38 5.72 12.23
CA ASN A 17 -3.29 6.53 11.67
C ASN A 17 -3.73 7.26 10.39
N THR A 18 -5.01 7.17 10.02
CA THR A 18 -5.53 7.66 8.74
C THR A 18 -5.34 9.17 8.59
N GLU A 19 -5.44 9.94 9.68
CA GLU A 19 -5.17 11.40 9.64
C GLU A 19 -3.73 11.70 9.21
N GLU A 20 -2.77 10.95 9.72
CA GLU A 20 -1.36 11.09 9.37
C GLU A 20 -1.11 10.75 7.90
N PHE A 21 -1.77 9.72 7.37
CA PHE A 21 -1.66 9.35 5.95
C PHE A 21 -2.38 10.34 5.03
N ILE A 22 -3.50 10.93 5.45
CA ILE A 22 -4.14 12.03 4.72
C ILE A 22 -3.16 13.22 4.61
N ALA A 23 -2.49 13.60 5.70
CA ALA A 23 -1.50 14.66 5.70
C ALA A 23 -0.27 14.33 4.81
N ALA A 24 0.16 13.06 4.78
CA ALA A 24 1.22 12.60 3.89
C ALA A 24 0.82 12.74 2.42
N TRP A 25 -0.39 12.31 2.05
CA TRP A 25 -0.93 12.47 0.69
C TRP A 25 -1.11 13.93 0.30
N GLU A 26 -1.54 14.80 1.21
CA GLU A 26 -1.57 16.25 0.99
C GLU A 26 -0.16 16.78 0.65
N THR A 27 0.87 16.32 1.34
CA THR A 27 2.26 16.71 1.06
C THR A 27 2.75 16.22 -0.31
N VAL A 28 2.46 14.96 -0.67
CA VAL A 28 2.79 14.40 -1.99
C VAL A 28 2.17 15.23 -3.11
N ILE A 29 0.90 15.62 -2.96
CA ILE A 29 0.19 16.49 -3.90
C ILE A 29 0.81 17.88 -3.97
N LEU A 30 1.07 18.50 -2.82
CA LEU A 30 1.59 19.87 -2.73
C LEU A 30 2.98 20.00 -3.36
N GLN A 31 3.83 18.97 -3.23
CA GLN A 31 5.16 18.96 -3.82
C GLN A 31 5.15 18.68 -5.31
N ASP A 32 4.06 18.14 -5.86
CA ASP A 32 3.83 17.85 -7.28
C ASP A 32 4.89 16.94 -7.94
N ARG A 33 5.82 16.38 -7.18
CA ARG A 33 6.92 15.53 -7.68
C ARG A 33 6.43 14.22 -8.27
N TYR A 34 5.27 13.74 -7.85
CA TYR A 34 4.68 12.52 -8.38
C TYR A 34 4.34 12.63 -9.87
N THR A 35 4.19 13.85 -10.40
CA THR A 35 3.85 14.09 -11.81
C THR A 35 4.97 13.68 -12.77
N PHE A 36 6.22 13.54 -12.27
CA PHE A 36 7.38 13.07 -13.04
C PHE A 36 7.52 11.54 -13.07
N HIS A 37 6.58 10.80 -12.47
CA HIS A 37 6.64 9.36 -12.32
C HIS A 37 5.30 8.73 -12.73
N ASP A 38 5.34 7.50 -13.24
CA ASP A 38 4.13 6.79 -13.68
C ASP A 38 3.31 6.25 -12.50
N PHE A 39 3.97 6.00 -11.37
CA PHE A 39 3.37 5.44 -10.15
C PHE A 39 3.93 6.12 -8.89
N VAL A 40 3.07 6.20 -7.88
CA VAL A 40 3.43 6.50 -6.48
C VAL A 40 3.35 5.21 -5.69
N VAL A 41 4.37 4.96 -4.89
CA VAL A 41 4.50 3.77 -4.05
C VAL A 41 4.67 4.20 -2.61
N LYS A 42 3.81 3.70 -1.72
CA LYS A 42 3.99 3.75 -0.27
C LYS A 42 4.36 2.35 0.21
N ALA A 43 5.42 2.24 0.98
CA ALA A 43 5.85 0.99 1.62
C ALA A 43 6.05 1.22 3.11
N ASP A 44 5.61 0.28 3.93
CA ASP A 44 5.84 0.32 5.37
C ASP A 44 7.32 0.04 5.71
N PRO A 45 7.84 0.59 6.81
CA PRO A 45 9.25 0.42 7.18
C PRO A 45 9.64 -1.02 7.52
N ASP A 46 8.67 -1.89 7.85
CA ASP A 46 8.88 -3.31 8.07
C ASP A 46 8.48 -4.19 6.88
N ALA A 47 8.19 -3.58 5.73
CA ALA A 47 8.12 -4.26 4.45
C ALA A 47 9.49 -4.19 3.75
N VAL A 48 9.97 -5.33 3.26
CA VAL A 48 11.19 -5.42 2.44
C VAL A 48 10.78 -5.29 0.98
N LEU A 49 10.79 -4.06 0.47
CA LEU A 49 10.54 -3.76 -0.94
C LEU A 49 11.82 -4.02 -1.77
N VAL A 50 11.66 -4.63 -2.95
CA VAL A 50 12.67 -4.79 -3.99
C VAL A 50 12.31 -3.87 -5.17
N PRO A 51 12.83 -2.62 -5.21
CA PRO A 51 12.35 -1.61 -6.16
C PRO A 51 12.55 -1.98 -7.62
N ASP A 52 13.65 -2.65 -7.96
CA ASP A 52 13.94 -3.05 -9.34
C ASP A 52 12.92 -4.06 -9.88
N ARG A 53 12.47 -4.99 -9.03
CA ARG A 53 11.38 -5.92 -9.39
C ARG A 53 10.06 -5.22 -9.55
N LEU A 54 9.72 -4.30 -8.64
CA LEU A 54 8.49 -3.52 -8.78
C LEU A 54 8.52 -2.72 -10.08
N LYS A 55 9.64 -2.07 -10.40
CA LYS A 55 9.81 -1.34 -11.66
C LYS A 55 9.61 -2.26 -12.86
N ALA A 56 10.27 -3.42 -12.91
CA ALA A 56 10.11 -4.40 -13.99
C ALA A 56 8.66 -4.90 -14.11
N HIS A 57 8.00 -5.18 -12.99
CA HIS A 57 6.60 -5.63 -12.92
C HIS A 57 5.62 -4.58 -13.46
N LEU A 58 5.90 -3.29 -13.23
CA LEU A 58 5.06 -2.18 -13.68
C LEU A 58 5.33 -1.74 -15.12
N GLN A 59 6.43 -2.18 -15.76
CA GLN A 59 6.79 -1.73 -17.12
C GLN A 59 5.70 -2.00 -18.16
N SER A 60 4.97 -3.12 -18.02
CA SER A 60 3.89 -3.49 -18.94
C SER A 60 2.57 -2.80 -18.64
N ARG A 61 2.45 -2.11 -17.50
CA ARG A 61 1.22 -1.46 -17.01
C ARG A 61 1.14 0.02 -17.38
N ASN A 62 1.74 0.40 -18.50
CA ASN A 62 1.83 1.80 -18.95
C ASN A 62 0.49 2.35 -19.49
N ASP A 63 -0.60 2.08 -18.77
CA ASP A 63 -1.92 2.55 -19.07
C ASP A 63 -2.11 3.87 -18.33
N ASN A 64 -2.42 4.95 -19.06
CA ASN A 64 -2.80 6.24 -18.49
C ASN A 64 -4.12 6.19 -17.66
N ASN A 65 -4.62 4.99 -17.36
CA ASN A 65 -5.85 4.78 -16.63
C ASN A 65 -5.63 5.01 -15.12
N PRO A 66 -6.59 5.65 -14.43
CA PRO A 66 -6.51 5.84 -12.99
C PRO A 66 -6.70 4.48 -12.29
N VAL A 67 -5.59 3.88 -11.86
CA VAL A 67 -5.57 2.57 -11.20
C VAL A 67 -4.83 2.58 -9.85
N TYR A 68 -5.20 1.65 -8.97
CA TYR A 68 -4.41 1.17 -7.84
C TYR A 68 -4.31 -0.37 -7.90
N LEU A 69 -3.26 -0.95 -7.32
CA LEU A 69 -3.08 -2.41 -7.30
C LEU A 69 -3.67 -3.03 -6.04
N LYS A 70 -4.55 -4.01 -6.23
CA LYS A 70 -5.07 -4.86 -5.15
C LYS A 70 -4.07 -5.99 -4.91
N ASN A 71 -3.61 -6.11 -3.67
CA ASN A 71 -2.47 -6.95 -3.30
C ASN A 71 -2.82 -8.07 -2.30
N CYS A 72 -4.09 -8.16 -1.86
CA CYS A 72 -4.60 -9.25 -1.01
C CYS A 72 -6.01 -9.68 -1.43
N GLN A 73 -6.19 -10.95 -1.80
CA GLN A 73 -7.46 -11.42 -2.38
C GLN A 73 -8.59 -11.58 -1.34
N ALA A 74 -8.26 -11.85 -0.09
CA ALA A 74 -9.22 -12.27 0.94
C ALA A 74 -9.03 -11.52 2.26
N GLY A 75 -8.75 -10.22 2.21
CA GLY A 75 -8.58 -9.42 3.41
C GLY A 75 -9.86 -9.29 4.24
N PRO A 76 -9.72 -9.02 5.55
CA PRO A 76 -10.86 -8.85 6.44
C PRO A 76 -11.74 -7.69 5.99
N ARG A 77 -13.06 -7.85 6.13
CA ARG A 77 -14.06 -6.83 5.76
C ARG A 77 -14.01 -6.42 4.27
N GLY A 78 -13.53 -7.32 3.40
CA GLY A 78 -13.44 -7.08 1.96
C GLY A 78 -12.27 -6.20 1.53
N LEU A 79 -11.32 -5.93 2.43
CA LEU A 79 -10.11 -5.17 2.10
C LEU A 79 -9.26 -5.94 1.09
N THR A 80 -8.88 -5.29 0.00
CA THR A 80 -8.01 -5.88 -1.03
C THR A 80 -6.68 -5.16 -1.25
N LEU A 81 -6.53 -3.99 -0.66
CA LEU A 81 -5.31 -3.18 -0.60
C LEU A 81 -4.79 -3.20 0.84
N PHE A 82 -3.73 -3.95 1.09
CA PHE A 82 -3.03 -3.98 2.37
C PHE A 82 -1.94 -2.91 2.39
N GLY A 83 -1.85 -2.18 3.51
CA GLY A 83 -1.00 -1.00 3.66
C GLY A 83 0.52 -1.24 3.58
N SER A 84 0.98 -2.48 3.71
CA SER A 84 2.42 -2.79 3.65
C SER A 84 3.08 -2.37 2.33
N LEU A 85 2.29 -2.38 1.24
CA LEU A 85 2.68 -1.83 -0.06
C LEU A 85 1.45 -1.30 -0.81
N GLU A 86 1.35 0.01 -0.98
CA GLU A 86 0.31 0.65 -1.78
C GLU A 86 0.93 1.18 -3.08
N VAL A 87 0.35 0.80 -4.22
CA VAL A 87 0.80 1.24 -5.55
C VAL A 87 -0.35 1.92 -6.28
N VAL A 88 -0.19 3.21 -6.57
CA VAL A 88 -1.20 4.04 -7.23
C VAL A 88 -0.58 4.71 -8.45
N SER A 89 -1.25 4.60 -9.61
CA SER A 89 -0.85 5.28 -10.84
C SER A 89 -0.87 6.81 -10.68
N ARG A 90 -0.07 7.52 -11.47
CA ARG A 90 -0.05 8.99 -11.54
C ARG A 90 -1.46 9.56 -11.76
N THR A 91 -2.22 9.02 -12.71
CA THR A 91 -3.57 9.48 -13.01
C THR A 91 -4.58 9.10 -11.92
N GLY A 92 -4.33 8.03 -11.17
CA GLY A 92 -5.04 7.71 -9.94
C GLY A 92 -4.81 8.78 -8.86
N VAL A 93 -3.56 9.20 -8.67
CA VAL A 93 -3.21 10.32 -7.76
C VAL A 93 -3.81 11.64 -8.25
N ASP A 94 -3.85 11.90 -9.56
CA ASP A 94 -4.52 13.08 -10.12
C ASP A 94 -6.03 13.09 -9.82
N THR A 95 -6.67 11.91 -9.92
CA THR A 95 -8.10 11.75 -9.58
C THR A 95 -8.33 11.93 -8.08
N TYR A 96 -7.45 11.40 -7.25
CA TYR A 96 -7.45 11.65 -5.80
C TYR A 96 -7.29 13.15 -5.48
N LYS A 97 -6.31 13.84 -6.08
CA LYS A 97 -6.09 15.29 -5.93
C LYS A 97 -7.35 16.10 -6.23
N ALA A 98 -8.08 15.75 -7.30
CA ALA A 98 -9.33 16.41 -7.68
C ALA A 98 -10.50 16.11 -6.72
N ASN A 99 -10.45 15.01 -5.95
CA ASN A 99 -11.55 14.53 -5.10
C ASN A 99 -11.18 14.42 -3.61
N LYS A 100 -10.02 14.91 -3.18
CA LYS A 100 -9.49 14.71 -1.82
C LYS A 100 -10.46 15.13 -0.71
N GLU A 101 -11.22 16.22 -0.92
CA GLU A 101 -12.24 16.69 0.03
C GLU A 101 -13.40 15.70 0.16
N ARG A 102 -13.81 15.06 -0.94
CA ARG A 102 -14.82 14.00 -0.90
C ARG A 102 -14.30 12.81 -0.11
N CYS A 103 -13.05 12.38 -0.33
CA CYS A 103 -12.46 11.28 0.44
C CYS A 103 -12.35 11.58 1.93
N LYS A 104 -12.03 12.82 2.30
CA LYS A 104 -11.95 13.25 3.70
C LYS A 104 -13.32 13.31 4.40
N THR A 105 -14.36 13.69 3.68
CA THR A 105 -15.69 13.96 4.25
C THR A 105 -16.72 12.84 4.09
N GLN A 106 -16.59 12.01 3.05
CA GLN A 106 -17.56 10.96 2.70
C GLN A 106 -17.08 9.55 3.07
N VAL A 107 -15.78 9.37 3.35
CA VAL A 107 -15.21 8.13 3.88
C VAL A 107 -14.81 8.37 5.33
N ASP A 108 -15.44 7.63 6.25
CA ASP A 108 -15.20 7.77 7.69
C ASP A 108 -13.80 7.26 8.08
N HIS A 109 -12.82 8.17 8.07
CA HIS A 109 -11.43 7.87 8.40
C HIS A 109 -11.19 7.59 9.89
N ALA A 110 -12.14 7.91 10.77
CA ALA A 110 -11.97 7.75 12.22
C ALA A 110 -12.18 6.30 12.70
N VAL A 111 -12.79 5.46 11.88
CA VAL A 111 -13.22 4.09 12.27
C VAL A 111 -12.47 2.97 11.52
N MET A 112 -11.51 3.33 10.67
CA MET A 112 -10.74 2.39 9.83
C MET A 112 -9.26 2.78 9.75
N GLY A 113 -8.41 1.83 9.39
CA GLY A 113 -7.00 2.08 9.06
C GLY A 113 -6.83 2.81 7.74
N GLU A 114 -5.62 3.27 7.48
CA GLU A 114 -5.27 4.10 6.32
C GLU A 114 -5.49 3.38 5.00
N ASP A 115 -5.21 2.08 4.93
CA ASP A 115 -5.26 1.26 3.73
C ASP A 115 -6.72 1.00 3.29
N MET A 116 -7.57 0.69 4.26
CA MET A 116 -9.01 0.58 4.08
C MET A 116 -9.64 1.92 3.70
N TRP A 117 -9.18 3.02 4.31
CA TRP A 117 -9.65 4.35 3.94
C TRP A 117 -9.24 4.68 2.50
N LEU A 118 -8.00 4.41 2.12
CA LEU A 118 -7.48 4.67 0.78
C LEU A 118 -8.24 3.84 -0.25
N GLU A 119 -8.42 2.54 -0.03
CA GLU A 119 -9.18 1.68 -0.95
C GLU A 119 -10.61 2.18 -1.16
N ARG A 120 -11.33 2.50 -0.07
CA ARG A 120 -12.71 3.00 -0.14
C ARG A 120 -12.78 4.34 -0.86
N CYS A 121 -11.83 5.24 -0.58
CA CYS A 121 -11.69 6.51 -1.28
C CYS A 121 -11.50 6.28 -2.79
N MET A 122 -10.54 5.43 -3.18
CA MET A 122 -10.22 5.14 -4.59
C MET A 122 -11.44 4.56 -5.33
N GLN A 123 -12.13 3.59 -4.72
CA GLN A 123 -13.37 3.03 -5.27
C GLN A 123 -14.46 4.09 -5.44
N MET A 124 -14.67 4.94 -4.44
CA MET A 124 -15.70 5.99 -4.46
C MET A 124 -15.44 7.04 -5.55
N ILE A 125 -14.18 7.38 -5.82
CA ILE A 125 -13.81 8.40 -6.80
C ILE A 125 -13.54 7.83 -8.20
N GLY A 126 -13.73 6.51 -8.39
CA GLY A 126 -13.62 5.86 -9.70
C GLY A 126 -12.20 5.49 -10.13
N VAL A 127 -11.24 5.45 -9.21
CA VAL A 127 -9.91 4.85 -9.48
C VAL A 127 -10.07 3.33 -9.45
N GLN A 128 -9.75 2.68 -10.57
CA GLN A 128 -9.97 1.25 -10.75
C GLN A 128 -8.96 0.43 -9.94
N GLY A 129 -9.46 -0.47 -9.10
CA GLY A 129 -8.61 -1.46 -8.44
C GLY A 129 -8.31 -2.62 -9.40
N VAL A 130 -7.04 -2.79 -9.75
CA VAL A 130 -6.54 -3.86 -10.62
C VAL A 130 -5.99 -4.99 -9.76
N GLU A 131 -6.41 -6.21 -10.05
CA GLU A 131 -5.98 -7.39 -9.31
C GLU A 131 -4.49 -7.69 -9.56
N ASP A 132 -3.74 -7.80 -8.46
CA ASP A 132 -2.33 -8.15 -8.46
C ASP A 132 -1.98 -8.96 -7.21
N TRP A 133 -2.70 -10.07 -7.02
CA TRP A 133 -2.59 -10.94 -5.84
C TRP A 133 -1.20 -11.55 -5.64
N ASN A 134 -0.37 -11.54 -6.68
CA ASN A 134 1.00 -12.02 -6.62
C ASN A 134 2.04 -10.91 -6.39
N LEU A 135 1.63 -9.64 -6.24
CA LEU A 135 2.53 -8.52 -6.07
C LEU A 135 3.49 -8.69 -4.87
N MET A 136 2.95 -9.09 -3.71
CA MET A 136 3.70 -9.16 -2.46
C MET A 136 3.46 -10.47 -1.70
N ALA A 137 4.36 -10.79 -0.78
CA ALA A 137 4.18 -11.84 0.22
C ALA A 137 3.96 -11.19 1.60
N ASP A 138 2.69 -11.15 2.03
CA ASP A 138 2.28 -10.47 3.27
C ASP A 138 1.66 -11.45 4.27
N GLY A 139 2.32 -11.65 5.42
CA GLY A 139 1.88 -12.60 6.44
C GLY A 139 0.59 -12.27 7.17
N TYR A 140 0.05 -11.06 7.00
CA TYR A 140 -1.28 -10.71 7.48
C TYR A 140 -2.38 -10.98 6.44
N CYS A 141 -2.03 -11.15 5.16
CA CYS A 141 -3.00 -11.48 4.13
C CYS A 141 -3.40 -12.96 4.24
N PRO A 142 -4.70 -13.31 4.39
CA PRO A 142 -5.10 -14.71 4.61
C PRO A 142 -4.74 -15.68 3.48
N SER A 143 -4.57 -15.18 2.26
CA SER A 143 -4.16 -15.98 1.10
C SER A 143 -2.63 -16.12 0.96
N ALA A 144 -1.84 -15.52 1.85
CA ALA A 144 -0.40 -15.53 1.72
C ALA A 144 0.19 -16.89 2.10
N ASN A 145 1.09 -17.36 1.25
CA ASN A 145 1.84 -18.59 1.43
C ASN A 145 3.33 -18.23 1.62
N ASN A 146 3.98 -18.90 2.56
CA ASN A 146 5.44 -18.88 2.77
C ASN A 146 6.12 -17.48 2.84
N ILE A 147 5.92 -16.76 3.96
CA ILE A 147 6.60 -15.48 4.26
C ILE A 147 7.93 -15.70 5.02
N ALA A 148 8.26 -16.94 5.41
CA ALA A 148 9.41 -17.21 6.27
C ALA A 148 10.77 -16.98 5.57
N THR A 149 10.78 -17.01 4.23
CA THR A 149 11.98 -16.83 3.40
C THR A 149 11.70 -15.81 2.30
N CYS A 150 12.63 -14.89 2.06
CA CYS A 150 12.44 -13.84 1.05
C CYS A 150 12.97 -14.22 -0.33
N THR A 151 12.85 -15.51 -0.67
CA THR A 151 13.47 -16.11 -1.85
C THR A 151 12.56 -16.17 -3.07
N ASP A 152 11.25 -15.94 -2.91
CA ASP A 152 10.30 -15.94 -4.03
C ASP A 152 10.53 -14.71 -4.94
N GLN A 153 11.19 -14.95 -6.07
CA GLN A 153 11.56 -13.91 -7.03
C GLN A 153 10.36 -13.29 -7.75
N SER A 154 9.19 -13.92 -7.70
CA SER A 154 7.97 -13.36 -8.27
C SER A 154 7.37 -12.23 -7.42
N ARG A 155 7.82 -12.08 -6.17
CA ARG A 155 7.34 -11.06 -5.24
C ARG A 155 8.22 -9.81 -5.32
N VAL A 156 7.57 -8.65 -5.29
CA VAL A 156 8.25 -7.35 -5.24
C VAL A 156 8.46 -6.87 -3.81
N SER A 157 7.71 -7.40 -2.85
CA SER A 157 7.77 -7.01 -1.44
C SER A 157 7.47 -8.18 -0.50
N PHE A 158 8.10 -8.18 0.67
CA PHE A 158 7.90 -9.18 1.74
C PHE A 158 7.59 -8.49 3.06
N HIS A 159 6.56 -8.93 3.77
CA HIS A 159 6.08 -8.31 5.00
C HIS A 159 5.42 -9.36 5.92
N PRO A 160 5.52 -9.28 7.25
CA PRO A 160 6.23 -8.27 8.05
C PRO A 160 7.63 -8.69 8.53
N PHE A 161 8.55 -7.73 8.63
CA PHE A 161 9.90 -7.89 9.21
C PHE A 161 10.18 -6.81 10.25
N LYS A 162 9.62 -6.96 11.45
CA LYS A 162 9.64 -5.94 12.52
C LYS A 162 11.02 -5.69 13.15
N LEU A 163 11.97 -6.63 13.01
CA LEU A 163 13.32 -6.51 13.59
C LEU A 163 14.34 -6.16 12.51
N PRO A 164 15.28 -5.22 12.74
CA PRO A 164 16.28 -4.82 11.75
C PRO A 164 17.09 -5.99 11.16
N ASP A 165 17.54 -6.93 12.00
CA ASP A 165 18.32 -8.09 11.54
C ASP A 165 17.48 -9.02 10.66
N ALA A 166 16.20 -9.19 10.97
CA ALA A 166 15.28 -10.00 10.17
C ALA A 166 14.99 -9.32 8.82
N TRP A 167 14.79 -8.00 8.83
CA TRP A 167 14.61 -7.19 7.62
C TRP A 167 15.85 -7.27 6.72
N LEU A 168 17.05 -7.10 7.29
CA LEU A 168 18.30 -7.17 6.53
C LEU A 168 18.55 -8.57 5.97
N LYS A 169 18.29 -9.61 6.76
CA LYS A 169 18.38 -11.00 6.29
C LYS A 169 17.45 -11.24 5.10
N CYS A 170 16.19 -10.81 5.20
CA CYS A 170 15.21 -10.90 4.12
C CYS A 170 15.65 -10.13 2.88
N TRP A 171 16.15 -8.89 3.05
CA TRP A 171 16.68 -8.09 1.95
C TRP A 171 17.84 -8.80 1.24
N MET A 172 18.78 -9.39 2.00
CA MET A 172 19.88 -10.17 1.43
C MET A 172 19.38 -11.43 0.70
N GLU A 173 18.40 -12.15 1.25
CA GLU A 173 17.81 -13.32 0.59
C GLU A 173 17.12 -12.94 -0.72
N ALA A 174 16.38 -11.83 -0.73
CA ALA A 174 15.72 -11.34 -1.93
C ALA A 174 16.75 -11.08 -3.03
N HIS A 175 17.86 -10.38 -2.75
CA HIS A 175 18.83 -9.96 -3.77
C HIS A 175 19.88 -11.03 -4.14
N LYS A 176 19.90 -12.20 -3.49
CA LYS A 176 20.92 -13.25 -3.73
C LYS A 176 20.80 -13.97 -5.08
N THR A 177 19.62 -13.95 -5.69
CA THR A 177 19.29 -14.68 -6.92
C THR A 177 19.16 -13.79 -8.15
N ASP A 178 19.40 -12.49 -7.99
CA ASP A 178 19.49 -11.51 -9.09
C ASP A 178 20.93 -11.39 -9.65
N GLN A 179 21.85 -12.29 -9.25
CA GLN A 179 23.21 -12.48 -9.81
C GLN A 179 23.27 -13.82 -10.57
#